data_AF-A0A3Q9QW84-F1
#
_entry.id   AF-A0A3Q9QW84-F1
#
_cell.length_a   1.000
_cell.length_b   1.000
_cell.length_c   1.000
_cell.angle_alpha   90.00
_cell.angle_beta   90.00
_cell.angle_gamma   90.00
#
_symmetry.space_group_name_H-M   'P 1'
#
loop_
_entity.id
_entity.type
_entity.pdbx_description
1 polymer ?
#
loop_
_entity_poly.entity_id
_entity_poly.type
_entity_poly.pdbx_seq_one_letter_code
_entity_poly.pdbx_strand_id
1 'polypeptide(L)'
;MSNLSVNRNEPEVGGREEEVTNLSPFVIMARMVFKAMVRIFAICILIQVFLAGLALFWDAAQWTSHLGFGKLLIIISILILVISFIARLPISFRLRSAGLIGIIILIAVSAKLPHQIGYLSALHPVLALMLFFGTVSLARRTDALKKEKK
;
A
#
# COMPACT_ATOMS: atom_id res chain seq x y z
N MET A 1 60.08 24.67 20.73
CA MET A 1 59.57 23.45 21.41
C MET A 1 58.25 23.86 22.05
N SER A 2 57.07 23.30 21.81
CA SER A 2 56.66 22.02 21.23
C SER A 2 55.24 22.18 20.64
N ASN A 3 55.02 21.53 19.50
CA ASN A 3 53.71 21.34 18.87
C ASN A 3 52.73 20.64 19.82
N LEU A 4 51.50 21.14 19.92
CA LEU A 4 50.35 20.40 20.44
C LEU A 4 49.23 20.48 19.42
N SER A 5 49.40 19.71 18.34
CA SER A 5 48.30 19.36 17.45
C SER A 5 47.37 18.43 18.21
N VAL A 6 46.22 18.95 18.64
CA VAL A 6 45.13 18.14 19.18
C VAL A 6 44.58 17.30 18.03
N ASN A 7 45.03 16.04 17.96
CA ASN A 7 44.47 15.04 17.06
C ASN A 7 43.09 14.63 17.57
N ARG A 8 42.04 15.23 17.03
CA ARG A 8 40.65 14.84 17.29
C ARG A 8 40.27 13.79 16.24
N ASN A 9 40.59 12.53 16.53
CA ASN A 9 39.97 11.40 15.85
C ASN A 9 38.49 11.38 16.24
N GLU A 10 37.66 12.11 15.51
CA GLU A 10 36.22 11.92 15.57
C GLU A 10 35.92 10.52 15.00
N PRO A 11 35.10 9.68 15.68
CA PRO A 11 34.65 8.45 15.08
C PRO A 11 33.80 8.83 13.86
N GLU A 12 34.26 8.45 12.66
CA GLU A 12 33.47 8.60 11.44
C GLU A 12 32.08 8.05 11.69
N VAL A 13 31.08 8.93 11.61
CA VAL A 13 29.66 8.57 11.65
C VAL A 13 29.32 7.93 10.30
N GLY A 14 29.92 6.79 9.99
CA GLY A 14 29.63 5.96 8.81
C GLY A 14 28.36 5.12 8.96
N GLY A 15 27.59 5.32 10.03
CA GLY A 15 26.57 4.35 10.48
C GLY A 15 25.20 4.38 9.79
N ARG A 16 24.98 5.19 8.74
CA ARG A 16 23.69 5.20 8.01
C ARG A 16 23.81 5.34 6.50
N GLU A 17 24.90 5.90 5.98
CA GLU A 17 25.06 6.10 4.55
C GLU A 17 25.65 4.85 3.86
N GLU A 18 26.60 4.15 4.50
CA GLU A 18 27.20 2.93 3.96
C GLU A 18 26.27 1.70 4.02
N GLU A 19 25.38 1.59 5.01
CA GLU A 19 24.43 0.46 5.09
C GLU A 19 23.41 0.48 3.94
N VAL A 20 23.13 1.67 3.38
CA VAL A 20 22.15 1.85 2.30
C VAL A 20 22.70 1.48 0.92
N THR A 21 24.03 1.40 0.76
CA THR A 21 24.70 1.14 -0.53
C THR A 21 24.88 -0.35 -0.85
N ASN A 22 24.73 -1.26 0.13
CA ASN A 22 24.84 -2.72 -0.05
C ASN A 22 23.51 -3.46 0.23
N LEU A 23 22.41 -3.05 -0.39
CA LEU A 23 21.16 -3.81 -0.29
C LEU A 23 21.29 -5.15 -1.00
N SER A 24 20.94 -6.24 -0.32
CA SER A 24 20.98 -7.58 -0.92
C SER A 24 20.05 -7.68 -2.14
N PRO A 25 20.38 -8.52 -3.14
CA PRO A 25 19.54 -8.74 -4.32
C PRO A 25 18.09 -9.11 -3.96
N PHE A 26 17.92 -9.84 -2.85
CA PHE A 26 16.63 -10.21 -2.30
C PHE A 26 15.77 -8.99 -1.92
N VAL A 27 16.34 -7.98 -1.24
CA VAL A 27 15.61 -6.76 -0.86
C VAL A 27 15.21 -5.95 -2.10
N ILE A 28 16.08 -5.89 -3.10
CA ILE A 28 15.78 -5.22 -4.38
C ILE A 28 14.61 -5.92 -5.08
N MET A 29 14.64 -7.25 -5.16
CA MET A 29 13.55 -8.05 -5.72
C MET A 29 12.24 -7.84 -4.94
N ALA A 30 12.28 -7.86 -3.61
CA ALA A 30 11.11 -7.60 -2.77
C ALA A 30 10.51 -6.20 -3.01
N ARG A 31 11.33 -5.17 -3.25
CA ARG A 31 10.85 -3.83 -3.63
C ARG A 31 10.15 -3.81 -5.00
N MET A 32 10.66 -4.58 -5.96
CA MET A 32 10.02 -4.74 -7.28
C MET A 32 8.68 -5.47 -7.16
N VAL A 33 8.61 -6.54 -6.37
CA VAL A 33 7.36 -7.27 -6.10
C VAL A 33 6.36 -6.35 -5.41
N PHE A 34 6.76 -5.61 -4.37
CA PHE A 34 5.90 -4.62 -3.70
C PHE A 34 5.25 -3.66 -4.70
N LYS A 35 6.08 -3.05 -5.57
CA LYS A 35 5.63 -2.12 -6.59
C LYS A 35 4.65 -2.73 -7.58
N ALA A 36 4.91 -3.95 -8.04
CA ALA A 36 4.01 -4.68 -8.93
C ALA A 36 2.67 -4.97 -8.24
N MET A 37 2.72 -5.45 -7.00
CA MET A 37 1.52 -5.77 -6.22
C MET A 37 0.62 -4.57 -5.98
N VAL A 38 1.18 -3.40 -5.63
CA VAL A 38 0.38 -2.18 -5.44
C VAL A 38 -0.35 -1.77 -6.72
N ARG A 39 0.27 -1.96 -7.90
CA ARG A 39 -0.39 -1.68 -9.19
C ARG A 39 -1.47 -2.68 -9.55
N ILE A 40 -1.18 -3.97 -9.35
CA ILE A 40 -2.17 -5.05 -9.51
C ILE A 40 -3.37 -4.79 -8.61
N PHE A 41 -3.13 -4.39 -7.35
CA PHE A 41 -4.19 -4.07 -6.40
C PHE A 41 -5.07 -2.91 -6.89
N ALA A 42 -4.49 -1.86 -7.49
CA ALA A 42 -5.28 -0.78 -8.09
C ALA A 42 -6.20 -1.30 -9.21
N ILE A 43 -5.71 -2.20 -10.07
CA ILE A 43 -6.51 -2.83 -11.13
C ILE A 43 -7.62 -3.70 -10.51
N CYS A 44 -7.32 -4.47 -9.46
CA CYS A 44 -8.33 -5.26 -8.76
C CYS A 44 -9.45 -4.38 -8.17
N ILE A 45 -9.14 -3.18 -7.68
CA ILE A 45 -10.15 -2.25 -7.19
C ILE A 45 -11.06 -1.78 -8.33
N LEU A 46 -10.50 -1.49 -9.52
CA LEU A 46 -11.31 -1.13 -10.70
C LEU A 46 -12.23 -2.28 -11.13
N ILE A 47 -11.71 -3.52 -11.14
CA ILE A 47 -12.51 -4.72 -11.41
C ILE A 47 -13.64 -4.82 -10.38
N GLN A 48 -13.37 -4.56 -9.10
CA GLN A 48 -14.41 -4.59 -8.08
C GLN A 48 -15.54 -3.60 -8.32
N VAL A 49 -15.19 -2.35 -8.64
CA VAL A 49 -16.16 -1.30 -8.96
C VAL A 49 -16.97 -1.68 -10.20
N PHE A 50 -16.32 -2.27 -11.20
CA PHE A 50 -17.00 -2.78 -12.40
C PHE A 50 -17.99 -3.92 -12.07
N LEU A 51 -17.62 -4.88 -11.21
CA LEU A 51 -18.51 -5.96 -10.77
C LEU A 51 -19.73 -5.43 -10.00
N ALA A 52 -19.55 -4.41 -9.16
CA ALA A 52 -20.67 -3.73 -8.51
C ALA A 52 -21.58 -3.04 -9.55
N GLY A 53 -20.99 -2.41 -10.56
CA GLY A 53 -21.73 -1.82 -11.68
C GLY A 53 -22.54 -2.85 -12.46
N LEU A 54 -21.96 -4.01 -12.79
CA LEU A 54 -22.69 -5.11 -13.44
C LEU A 54 -23.86 -5.58 -12.57
N ALA A 55 -23.65 -5.72 -11.26
CA ALA A 55 -24.71 -6.13 -10.35
C ALA A 55 -25.85 -5.11 -10.22
N LEU A 56 -25.54 -3.83 -10.39
CA LEU A 56 -26.51 -2.74 -10.30
C LEU A 56 -27.27 -2.50 -11.62
N PHE A 57 -26.57 -2.58 -12.76
CA PHE A 57 -27.10 -2.12 -14.05
C PHE A 57 -27.42 -3.24 -15.05
N TRP A 58 -26.88 -4.44 -14.87
CA TRP A 58 -27.09 -5.57 -15.80
C TRP A 58 -27.85 -6.70 -15.12
N ASP A 59 -27.25 -7.34 -14.12
CA ASP A 59 -27.78 -8.56 -13.51
C ASP A 59 -27.40 -8.67 -12.03
N ALA A 60 -28.40 -8.63 -11.16
CA ALA A 60 -28.22 -8.72 -9.71
C ALA A 60 -27.50 -10.00 -9.24
N ALA A 61 -27.50 -11.09 -10.02
CA ALA A 61 -26.72 -12.28 -9.67
C ALA A 61 -25.21 -12.01 -9.56
N GLN A 62 -24.72 -10.95 -10.22
CA GLN A 62 -23.31 -10.52 -10.17
C GLN A 62 -22.86 -10.01 -8.80
N TRP A 63 -23.77 -9.77 -7.84
CA TRP A 63 -23.38 -9.53 -6.44
C TRP A 63 -22.54 -10.68 -5.88
N THR A 64 -22.78 -11.91 -6.32
CA THR A 64 -21.97 -13.08 -5.94
C THR A 64 -20.52 -12.92 -6.40
N SER A 65 -20.31 -12.49 -7.64
CA SER A 65 -18.99 -12.22 -8.22
C SER A 65 -18.29 -11.07 -7.48
N HIS A 66 -19.01 -9.96 -7.23
CA HIS A 66 -18.51 -8.82 -6.46
C HIS A 66 -18.05 -9.24 -5.05
N LEU A 67 -18.89 -9.93 -4.29
CA LEU A 67 -18.57 -10.40 -2.94
C LEU A 67 -17.42 -11.42 -2.94
N GLY A 68 -17.42 -12.35 -3.89
CA GLY A 68 -16.39 -13.38 -4.05
C GLY A 68 -15.02 -12.78 -4.34
N PHE A 69 -14.94 -11.89 -5.33
CA PHE A 69 -13.70 -11.22 -5.70
C PHE A 69 -13.20 -10.28 -4.59
N GLY A 70 -14.08 -9.84 -3.66
CA GLY A 70 -13.72 -8.91 -2.58
C GLY A 70 -12.71 -9.51 -1.61
N LYS A 71 -12.77 -10.83 -1.44
CA LYS A 71 -11.81 -11.59 -0.62
C LYS A 71 -10.38 -11.47 -1.15
N LEU A 72 -10.20 -11.38 -2.47
CA LEU A 72 -8.88 -11.21 -3.08
C LEU A 72 -8.25 -9.86 -2.72
N LEU A 73 -9.04 -8.79 -2.63
CA LEU A 73 -8.53 -7.49 -2.20
C LEU A 73 -7.95 -7.55 -0.79
N ILE A 74 -8.64 -8.22 0.13
CA ILE A 74 -8.15 -8.41 1.51
C ILE A 74 -6.79 -9.13 1.48
N ILE A 75 -6.71 -10.27 0.80
CA ILE A 75 -5.48 -11.08 0.71
C ILE A 75 -4.32 -10.26 0.12
N ILE A 76 -4.54 -9.60 -1.02
CA ILE A 76 -3.50 -8.81 -1.70
C ILE A 76 -3.05 -7.64 -0.81
N SER A 77 -3.97 -6.95 -0.12
CA SER A 77 -3.61 -5.84 0.77
C SER A 77 -2.74 -6.26 1.96
N ILE A 78 -3.00 -7.44 2.53
CA ILE A 78 -2.16 -8.04 3.59
C ILE A 78 -0.78 -8.37 3.04
N LEU A 79 -0.70 -8.98 1.86
CA LEU A 79 0.58 -9.28 1.22
C LEU A 79 1.38 -8.02 0.91
N ILE A 80 0.75 -6.94 0.44
CA ILE A 80 1.40 -5.63 0.26
C ILE A 80 2.01 -5.15 1.58
N LEU A 81 1.26 -5.22 2.69
CA LEU A 81 1.78 -4.84 3.99
C LEU A 81 2.97 -5.71 4.40
N VAL A 82 2.86 -7.04 4.31
CA VAL A 82 3.95 -7.97 4.66
C VAL A 82 5.20 -7.71 3.82
N ILE A 83 5.07 -7.59 2.50
CA ILE A 83 6.20 -7.33 1.62
C ILE A 83 6.83 -5.96 1.94
N SER A 84 6.09 -4.97 2.43
CA SER A 84 6.68 -3.68 2.82
C SER A 84 7.74 -3.80 3.93
N PHE A 85 7.59 -4.79 4.82
CA PHE A 85 8.60 -5.12 5.84
C PHE A 85 9.79 -5.86 5.23
N ILE A 86 9.53 -6.89 4.40
CA ILE A 86 10.57 -7.70 3.73
C ILE A 86 11.46 -6.81 2.83
N ALA A 87 10.84 -5.89 2.10
CA ALA A 87 11.49 -4.92 1.22
C ALA A 87 12.24 -3.81 1.98
N ARG A 88 12.23 -3.86 3.33
CA ARG A 88 12.82 -2.86 4.22
C ARG A 88 12.43 -1.44 3.82
N LEU A 89 11.14 -1.23 3.53
CA LEU A 89 10.64 0.09 3.16
C LEU A 89 10.54 1.01 4.40
N PRO A 90 10.62 2.33 4.22
CA PRO A 90 10.41 3.30 5.29
C PRO A 90 9.05 3.11 5.97
N ILE A 91 8.95 3.52 7.24
CA ILE A 91 7.72 3.38 8.05
C ILE A 91 6.49 4.01 7.37
N SER A 92 6.69 5.10 6.62
CA SER A 92 5.62 5.78 5.88
C SER A 92 4.93 4.89 4.85
N PHE A 93 5.65 3.96 4.20
CA PHE A 93 5.06 3.00 3.27
C PHE A 93 4.28 1.92 4.01
N ARG A 94 4.78 1.46 5.16
CA ARG A 94 4.12 0.45 5.99
C ARG A 94 2.79 0.96 6.54
N LEU A 95 2.79 2.19 7.07
CA LEU A 95 1.58 2.84 7.57
C LEU A 95 0.55 3.07 6.45
N ARG A 96 0.98 3.44 5.24
CA ARG A 96 0.09 3.55 4.09
C ARG A 96 -0.51 2.20 3.70
N SER A 97 0.30 1.14 3.65
CA SER A 97 -0.19 -0.22 3.38
C SER A 97 -1.19 -0.70 4.44
N ALA A 98 -0.93 -0.44 5.72
CA ALA A 98 -1.86 -0.73 6.80
C ALA A 98 -3.15 0.10 6.68
N GLY A 99 -3.05 1.38 6.27
CA GLY A 99 -4.19 2.24 5.99
C GLY A 99 -5.09 1.69 4.88
N LEU A 100 -4.54 1.03 3.85
CA LEU A 100 -5.35 0.36 2.81
C LEU A 100 -6.23 -0.74 3.41
N ILE A 101 -5.68 -1.55 4.33
CA ILE A 101 -6.44 -2.58 5.06
C ILE A 101 -7.53 -1.93 5.91
N GLY A 102 -7.20 -0.85 6.62
CA GLY A 102 -8.19 -0.08 7.40
C GLY A 102 -9.36 0.39 6.55
N ILE A 103 -9.10 0.93 5.36
CA ILE A 103 -10.17 1.35 4.43
C ILE A 103 -10.98 0.15 3.95
N ILE A 104 -10.37 -1.00 3.63
CA ILE A 104 -11.12 -2.22 3.25
C ILE A 104 -12.06 -2.67 4.37
N ILE A 105 -11.61 -2.61 5.63
CA ILE A 105 -12.47 -2.92 6.79
C ILE A 105 -13.65 -1.94 6.84
N LEU A 106 -13.41 -0.64 6.67
CA LEU A 106 -14.48 0.36 6.66
C LEU A 106 -15.48 0.13 5.51
N ILE A 107 -15.00 -0.24 4.31
CA ILE A 107 -15.84 -0.62 3.16
C ILE A 107 -16.74 -1.82 3.50
N ALA A 108 -16.18 -2.83 4.17
CA ALA A 108 -16.91 -4.03 4.56
C ALA A 108 -17.95 -3.75 5.67
N VAL A 109 -17.63 -2.86 6.60
CA VAL A 109 -18.56 -2.41 7.64
C VAL A 109 -19.68 -1.58 7.03
N SER A 110 -19.35 -0.59 6.20
CA SER A 110 -20.35 0.30 5.58
C SER A 110 -21.33 -0.48 4.71
N ALA A 111 -20.88 -1.51 4.00
CA ALA A 111 -21.77 -2.37 3.18
C ALA A 111 -22.80 -3.18 3.98
N LYS A 112 -22.60 -3.36 5.29
CA LYS A 112 -23.42 -4.22 6.16
C LYS A 112 -24.27 -3.44 7.16
N LEU A 113 -24.23 -2.10 7.12
CA LEU A 113 -24.99 -1.29 8.06
C LEU A 113 -26.51 -1.45 7.83
N PRO A 114 -27.30 -1.45 8.91
CA PRO A 114 -28.74 -1.63 8.82
C PRO A 114 -29.45 -0.40 8.21
N HIS A 115 -30.65 -0.61 7.65
CA HIS A 115 -31.38 0.41 6.89
C HIS A 115 -31.64 1.71 7.66
N GLN A 116 -31.78 1.67 8.99
CA GLN A 116 -32.03 2.86 9.83
C GLN A 116 -30.88 3.89 9.75
N ILE A 117 -29.67 3.45 9.41
CA ILE A 117 -28.50 4.30 9.18
C ILE A 117 -27.93 4.11 7.76
N GLY A 118 -28.79 3.76 6.80
CA GLY A 118 -28.39 3.41 5.42
C GLY A 118 -27.67 4.53 4.66
N TYR A 119 -27.80 5.79 5.07
CA TYR A 119 -27.00 6.89 4.53
C TYR A 119 -25.49 6.72 4.81
N LEU A 120 -25.11 6.04 5.90
CA LEU A 120 -23.72 5.65 6.16
C LEU A 120 -23.28 4.50 5.25
N SER A 121 -24.20 3.62 4.83
CA SER A 121 -23.89 2.58 3.83
C SER A 121 -23.49 3.20 2.48
N ALA A 122 -24.05 4.38 2.16
CA ALA A 122 -23.69 5.14 0.97
C ALA A 122 -22.23 5.66 0.99
N LEU A 123 -21.51 5.55 2.10
CA LEU A 123 -20.06 5.80 2.14
C LEU A 123 -19.26 4.71 1.42
N HIS A 124 -19.82 3.52 1.19
CA HIS A 124 -19.10 2.40 0.59
C HIS A 124 -18.39 2.77 -0.74
N PRO A 125 -19.06 3.40 -1.74
CA PRO A 125 -18.38 3.82 -2.97
C PRO A 125 -17.34 4.93 -2.73
N VAL A 126 -17.58 5.84 -1.77
CA VAL A 126 -16.63 6.90 -1.42
C VAL A 126 -15.35 6.30 -0.84
N LEU A 127 -15.47 5.33 0.07
CA LEU A 127 -14.35 4.60 0.64
C LEU A 127 -13.61 3.77 -0.41
N ALA A 128 -14.31 3.18 -1.39
CA ALA A 128 -13.68 2.50 -2.52
C ALA A 128 -12.83 3.45 -3.38
N LEU A 129 -13.29 4.67 -3.62
CA LEU A 129 -12.49 5.72 -4.28
C LEU A 129 -11.27 6.12 -3.43
N MET A 130 -11.44 6.30 -2.12
CA MET A 130 -10.32 6.58 -1.22
C MET A 130 -9.27 5.46 -1.24
N LEU A 131 -9.71 4.20 -1.27
CA LEU A 131 -8.83 3.04 -1.41
C LEU A 131 -8.06 3.07 -2.73
N PHE A 132 -8.75 3.35 -3.84
CA PHE A 132 -8.15 3.45 -5.17
C PHE A 132 -7.10 4.55 -5.24
N PHE A 133 -7.46 5.79 -4.87
CA PHE A 133 -6.53 6.92 -4.90
C PHE A 133 -5.38 6.75 -3.90
N GLY A 134 -5.64 6.17 -2.73
CA GLY A 134 -4.60 5.80 -1.76
C GLY A 134 -3.58 4.82 -2.36
N THR A 135 -4.07 3.81 -3.07
CA THR A 135 -3.25 2.81 -3.77
C THR A 135 -2.44 3.44 -4.90
N VAL A 136 -3.05 4.28 -5.74
CA VAL A 136 -2.34 4.99 -6.82
C VAL A 136 -1.28 5.94 -6.25
N SER A 137 -1.57 6.66 -5.17
CA SER A 137 -0.61 7.51 -4.47
C SER A 137 0.59 6.70 -3.96
N LEU A 138 0.34 5.52 -3.39
CA LEU A 138 1.39 4.60 -2.93
C LEU A 138 2.25 4.09 -4.09
N ALA A 139 1.64 3.73 -5.22
CA ALA A 139 2.36 3.31 -6.42
C ALA A 139 3.30 4.43 -6.94
N ARG A 140 2.78 5.66 -7.06
CA ARG A 140 3.56 6.83 -7.52
C ARG A 140 4.74 7.16 -6.61
N ARG A 141 4.55 7.07 -5.29
CA ARG A 141 5.64 7.29 -4.30
C ARG A 141 6.73 6.23 -4.42
N THR A 142 6.35 5.00 -4.73
CA THR A 142 7.31 3.91 -4.96
C THR A 142 8.15 4.17 -6.22
N ASP A 143 7.59 4.83 -7.24
CA ASP A 143 8.32 5.26 -8.44
C ASP A 143 9.28 6.43 -8.17
N ALA A 144 8.90 7.37 -7.31
CA ALA A 144 9.72 8.52 -6.95
C ALA A 144 10.99 8.15 -6.16
N LEU A 145 10.92 7.14 -5.28
CA LEU A 145 12.07 6.61 -4.55
C LEU A 145 13.23 6.14 -5.46
N LYS A 146 12.93 5.78 -6.73
CA LYS A 146 13.94 5.39 -7.70
C LYS A 146 14.63 6.59 -8.36
N LYS A 147 13.92 7.73 -8.44
CA LYS A 147 14.42 8.94 -9.12
C LYS A 147 15.34 9.78 -8.24
N GLU A 148 15.10 9.86 -6.93
CA GLU A 148 15.95 10.62 -5.99
C GLU A 148 17.31 9.95 -5.74
N LYS A 149 17.51 8.70 -6.19
CA LYS A 149 18.75 7.93 -6.05
C LYS A 149 19.59 7.82 -7.33
N LYS A 150 19.16 8.45 -8.43
CA LYS A 150 19.88 8.46 -9.71
C LYS A 150 20.28 9.90 -10.03
#